data_AF-A0A7C2ZPG0-F1
#
_entry.id   AF-A0A7C2ZPG0-F1
#
_cell.length_a   1.000
_cell.length_b   1.000
_cell.length_c   1.000
_cell.angle_alpha   90.00
_cell.angle_beta   90.00
_cell.angle_gamma   90.00
#
_symmetry.space_group_name_H-M   'P 1'
#
loop_
_entity.id
_entity.type
_entity.pdbx_description
1 polymer ?
#
loop_
_entity_poly.entity_id
_entity_poly.type
_entity_poly.pdbx_seq_one_letter_code
_entity_poly.pdbx_strand_id
1 'polypeptide(L)' 'MEWGGILAYLVSFAIMASIYAVFCLGLNVQWGYTGLFNIGIAGFFCLGAYTSALIT' A
#
# COMPACT_ATOMS: atom_id res chain seq x y z
N MET A 1 19.44 -31.83 5.77
CA MET A 1 19.02 -30.51 5.25
C MET A 1 17.60 -30.30 5.74
N GLU A 2 17.35 -29.25 6.51
CA GLU A 2 16.04 -29.03 7.12
C GLU A 2 15.06 -28.47 6.08
N TRP A 3 14.65 -29.31 5.12
CA TRP A 3 13.76 -28.96 4.02
C TRP A 3 12.48 -28.26 4.49
N GLY A 4 11.99 -28.62 5.69
CA GLY A 4 10.86 -27.94 6.33
C GLY A 4 11.13 -26.46 6.68
N GLY A 5 12.34 -26.13 7.13
CA GLY A 5 12.73 -24.74 7.44
C GLY A 5 12.85 -23.87 6.19
N ILE A 6 13.41 -24.43 5.10
CA ILE A 6 13.46 -23.73 3.80
C ILE A 6 12.04 -23.47 3.26
N LEU A 7 11.13 -24.44 3.38
CA LEU A 7 9.75 -24.30 2.93
C LEU A 7 9.01 -23.24 3.76
N ALA A 8 9.18 -23.22 5.08
CA ALA A 8 8.58 -22.21 5.94
C ALA A 8 9.09 -20.79 5.61
N TYR A 9 10.39 -20.65 5.33
CA TYR A 9 10.99 -19.38 4.89
C TYR A 9 10.41 -18.91 3.54
N LEU A 10 10.33 -19.81 2.55
CA LEU A 10 9.75 -19.49 1.24
C LEU A 10 8.28 -19.09 1.33
N VAL A 11 7.50 -19.75 2.20
CA VAL A 11 6.09 -19.39 2.44
C VAL A 11 5.99 -18.00 3.06
N SER A 12 6.79 -17.70 4.09
CA SER A 12 6.84 -16.36 4.70
C SER A 12 7.22 -15.27 3.69
N PHE A 13 8.24 -15.55 2.86
CA PHE A 13 8.67 -14.65 1.79
C PHE A 13 7.58 -14.44 0.74
N ALA A 14 6.87 -15.49 0.33
CA ALA A 14 5.77 -15.40 -0.64
C ALA A 14 4.57 -14.62 -0.09
N ILE A 15 4.26 -14.75 1.21
CA ILE A 15 3.23 -13.95 1.88
C ILE A 15 3.64 -12.47 1.84
N MET A 16 4.87 -12.15 2.21
CA MET A 16 5.38 -10.78 2.17
C MET A 16 5.35 -10.20 0.74
N ALA A 17 5.82 -10.97 -0.24
CA ALA A 17 5.84 -10.57 -1.64
C ALA A 17 4.43 -10.33 -2.20
N SER A 18 3.45 -11.16 -1.84
CA SER A 18 2.06 -10.99 -2.30
C SER A 18 1.39 -9.76 -1.69
N ILE A 19 1.65 -9.44 -0.42
CA ILE A 19 1.19 -8.17 0.21
C ILE A 19 1.74 -6.97 -0.57
N TYR A 20 3.04 -6.94 -0.85
CA TYR A 20 3.64 -5.85 -1.62
C TYR A 20 3.14 -5.80 -3.08
N ALA A 21 2.87 -6.95 -3.70
CA ALA A 21 2.28 -7.00 -5.04
C ALA A 21 0.88 -6.37 -5.08
N VAL A 22 0.05 -6.63 -4.05
CA VAL A 22 -1.28 -6.01 -3.92
C VAL A 22 -1.16 -4.49 -3.71
N PHE A 23 -0.19 -4.03 -2.90
CA PHE A 23 0.07 -2.58 -2.76
C PHE A 23 0.50 -1.92 -4.07
N CYS A 24 1.40 -2.56 -4.84
CA CYS A 24 1.81 -2.06 -6.15
C CYS A 24 0.63 -2.01 -7.15
N LEU A 25 -0.28 -2.99 -7.11
CA LEU A 25 -1.51 -2.97 -7.89
C LEU A 25 -2.43 -1.82 -7.48
N GLY A 26 -2.63 -1.59 -6.17
CA GLY A 26 -3.40 -0.46 -5.67
C GLY A 26 -2.83 0.90 -6.10
N LEU A 27 -1.50 1.04 -6.10
CA LEU A 27 -0.82 2.23 -6.58
C LEU A 27 -0.99 2.43 -8.10
N ASN A 28 -0.97 1.36 -8.89
CA ASN A 28 -1.27 1.41 -10.32
C ASN A 28 -2.73 1.84 -10.58
N VAL A 29 -3.67 1.38 -9.75
CA VAL A 29 -5.09 1.80 -9.85
C VAL A 29 -5.25 3.30 -9.57
N GLN A 30 -4.47 3.86 -8.64
CA GLN A 30 -4.47 5.31 -8.38
C GLN A 30 -3.92 6.14 -9.56
N TRP A 31 -3.04 5.59 -10.40
CA TRP A 31 -2.49 6.30 -11.56
C TRP A 31 -3.48 6.39 -12.72
N GLY A 32 -4.39 5.42 -12.82
CA GLY A 32 -5.44 5.35 -13.84
C GLY A 32 -4.93 5.25 -15.29
N TYR A 33 -5.82 4.88 -16.22
CA TYR A 33 -5.47 4.80 -17.66
C TYR A 33 -5.18 6.16 -18.31
N THR A 34 -5.46 7.26 -17.62
CA THR A 34 -5.26 8.62 -18.10
C THR A 34 -3.91 9.23 -17.67
N GLY A 35 -3.09 8.50 -16.90
CA GLY A 35 -1.78 8.99 -16.47
C GLY A 35 -1.83 10.05 -15.37
N LEU A 36 -3.01 10.33 -14.82
CA LEU A 36 -3.23 11.35 -13.79
C LEU A 36 -3.26 10.71 -12.41
N PHE A 37 -2.32 11.11 -11.55
CA PHE A 37 -2.21 10.60 -10.19
C PHE A 37 -3.42 11.02 -9.33
N ASN A 38 -4.27 10.05 -8.98
CA ASN A 38 -5.48 10.25 -8.19
C ASN A 38 -5.19 10.28 -6.68
N ILE A 39 -4.43 11.30 -6.23
CA ILE A 39 -4.17 11.57 -4.81
C ILE A 39 -4.96 12.76 -4.25
N GLY A 40 -5.83 13.38 -5.06
CA GLY A 40 -6.64 14.53 -4.64
C GLY A 40 -7.43 14.29 -3.35
N ILE A 41 -7.90 13.05 -3.14
CA ILE A 41 -8.62 12.63 -1.93
C ILE A 41 -7.73 12.69 -0.67
N ALA A 42 -6.44 12.34 -0.78
CA ALA A 42 -5.48 12.46 0.32
C ALA A 42 -5.23 13.94 0.70
N GLY A 43 -5.28 14.83 -0.29
CA GLY A 43 -5.21 16.28 -0.07
C GLY A 43 -6.37 16.82 0.77
N PHE A 44 -7.60 16.41 0.46
CA PHE A 44 -8.79 16.78 1.25
C PHE A 44 -8.73 16.20 2.67
N PHE A 45 -8.22 14.97 2.83
CA PHE A 45 -8.01 14.37 4.15
C PHE A 45 -7.02 15.17 5.00
N CYS A 46 -5.87 15.55 4.44
CA CYS A 46 -4.89 16.41 5.14
C CYS A 46 -5.47 17.76 5.54
N LEU A 47 -6.29 18.37 4.69
CA LEU A 47 -6.93 19.66 4.98
C LEU A 47 -7.90 19.52 6.17
N GLY A 48 -8.72 18.47 6.21
CA GLY A 48 -9.58 18.16 7.35
C GLY A 48 -8.81 17.85 8.65
N ALA A 49 -7.69 17.12 8.55
CA ALA A 49 -6.82 16.85 9.69
C ALA A 49 -6.19 18.14 10.25
N TYR A 50 -5.73 19.04 9.38
CA TYR A 50 -5.18 20.34 9.77
C TYR A 50 -6.24 21.23 10.43
N THR A 51 -7.45 21.31 9.86
CA THR A 51 -8.58 22.03 10.49
C THR A 51 -8.91 21.46 11.87
N SER A 52 -8.91 20.13 12.02
CA SER A 52 -9.18 19.49 13.31
C SER A 52 -8.11 19.81 14.35
N ALA A 53 -6.84 19.84 13.93
CA ALA A 53 -5.71 20.21 14.77
C ALA A 53 -5.70 21.69 15.19
N LEU A 54 -6.33 22.58 14.41
CA LEU A 54 -6.49 23.99 14.79
C LEU A 54 -7.65 24.23 15.75
N ILE A 55 -8.68 23.38 15.73
CA ILE A 55 -9.89 23.52 16.55
C ILE A 55 -9.71 22.87 17.94
N THR A 56 -8.83 21.87 18.04
CA THR A 56 -8.45 21.22 19.31
C THR A 56 -7.37 22.00 20.02
#